data_AF-A0A2W7R576-F1
#
_entry.id   AF-A0A2W7R576-F1
#
_cell.length_a   1.000
_cell.length_b   1.000
_cell.length_c   1.000
_cell.angle_alpha   90.00
_cell.angle_beta   90.00
_cell.angle_gamma   90.00
#
_symmetry.space_group_name_H-M   'P 1'
#
loop_
_entity.id
_entity.type
_entity.pdbx_description
1 polymer ?
#
loop_
_entity_poly.entity_id
_entity_poly.type
_entity_poly.pdbx_seq_one_letter_code
_entity_poly.pdbx_strand_id
1 'polypeptide(L)'
;MVVWGRSPHAARGEALAARRGLPLLRLEDAFLRSLRPGRLGEPPLGLFLDHGAHFDSASPSDLERLLARHPLDDSNILQRARDGMARIQALHLSKYNNFAPEAPAPPPGYVLVVDQTQGDASIRHSGASPATFREMLVFAQEENPGARIVIKAHPETMAGLRPGHFGPADARPHITLLTDPISPWALLEGAVAVYTVSSQLGFEAILAGHRPRIFGQPFYAGWGLSADESPVPRRRRSLTRAQLFAAAMILAPLWYDPCRDRLCSFEEAVDQLEAETRAFREDRHGHVALGMRRWKRPWLQAMFGRERPLVFETNPARAAARAKAEGRGLLVWASAEPPGLPAPSIRRVEDGFLRSRGLGAGLAPPLSLVADDLGIHYDPGRESRLERLIAAPPPPGGLARAERLLKRLTEARLSKYNLGGALPDLPRGHRILIPGQVEDDASVRLGAGEVRGNAALLQAVRAANPQAVLVYKPHPDVEAGLRPGRITAAEADVIARHADPLALIEACDEVWTLTSLLGFEALIRGRPVTCLGAPFYAGWGLTRDLGPVPARRLRQPDGSPAPRPGLLALVHAALIAYPRCFDPVSRRPCPPEVILDRLAQGPIPHPGLPNRTLARLQASFAGLAPLWRQ
;
A
#
# COMPACT_ATOMS: atom_id res chain seq x y z
N MET A 1 -30.47 21.96 6.63
CA MET A 1 -29.36 22.68 7.30
C MET A 1 -28.26 21.69 7.59
N VAL A 2 -27.00 22.04 7.33
CA VAL A 2 -25.84 21.18 7.64
C VAL A 2 -24.93 21.90 8.62
N VAL A 3 -24.49 21.21 9.67
CA VAL A 3 -23.57 21.73 10.69
C VAL A 3 -22.47 20.71 11.00
N TRP A 4 -21.32 21.15 11.49
CA TRP A 4 -20.28 20.23 11.96
C TRP A 4 -20.53 19.82 13.41
N GLY A 5 -20.87 18.55 13.62
CA GLY A 5 -21.08 17.93 14.92
C GLY A 5 -21.90 18.78 15.88
N ARG A 6 -21.38 18.91 17.10
CA ARG A 6 -21.83 19.85 18.15
C ARG A 6 -20.79 20.95 18.37
N SER A 7 -20.16 21.42 17.30
CA SER A 7 -19.16 22.48 17.39
C SER A 7 -19.78 23.79 17.93
N PRO A 8 -18.99 24.73 18.48
CA PRO A 8 -19.51 26.03 18.94
C PRO A 8 -20.27 26.80 17.85
N HIS A 9 -19.91 26.59 16.57
CA HIS A 9 -20.56 27.21 15.42
C HIS A 9 -21.88 26.53 15.03
N ALA A 10 -22.15 25.32 15.50
CA ALA A 10 -23.35 24.56 15.16
C ALA A 10 -24.63 25.23 15.71
N ALA A 11 -24.56 25.90 16.87
CA ALA A 11 -25.70 26.53 17.54
C ALA A 11 -26.48 27.50 16.63
N ARG A 12 -25.77 28.29 15.81
CA ARG A 12 -26.41 29.22 14.86
C ARG A 12 -27.17 28.47 13.76
N GLY A 13 -26.57 27.41 13.23
CA GLY A 13 -27.21 26.55 12.22
C GLY A 13 -28.43 25.83 12.79
N GLU A 14 -28.34 25.31 14.00
CA GLU A 14 -29.43 24.66 14.73
C GLU A 14 -30.61 25.61 14.95
N ALA A 15 -30.36 26.81 15.48
CA ALA A 15 -31.39 27.81 15.71
C ALA A 15 -32.09 28.23 14.41
N LEU A 16 -31.33 28.39 13.32
CA LEU A 16 -31.89 28.72 12.02
C LEU A 16 -32.71 27.56 11.43
N ALA A 17 -32.25 26.31 11.58
CA ALA A 17 -32.99 25.14 11.15
C ALA A 17 -34.34 25.05 11.88
N ALA A 18 -34.33 25.20 13.21
CA ALA A 18 -35.54 25.20 14.03
C ALA A 18 -36.50 26.33 13.63
N ARG A 19 -35.99 27.57 13.50
CA ARG A 19 -36.81 28.73 13.11
C ARG A 19 -37.46 28.59 11.72
N ARG A 20 -36.82 27.86 10.81
CA ARG A 20 -37.28 27.68 9.42
C ARG A 20 -37.95 26.33 9.17
N GLY A 21 -38.08 25.47 10.18
CA GLY A 21 -38.62 24.12 10.04
C GLY A 21 -37.82 23.22 9.09
N LEU A 22 -36.50 23.45 8.96
CA LEU A 22 -35.64 22.67 8.06
C LEU A 22 -35.04 21.45 8.78
N PRO A 23 -34.84 20.31 8.08
CA PRO A 23 -34.12 19.18 8.65
C PRO A 23 -32.67 19.57 8.95
N LEU A 24 -32.13 19.00 10.04
CA LEU A 24 -30.76 19.20 10.47
C LEU A 24 -29.93 17.95 10.22
N LEU A 25 -28.82 18.12 9.50
CA LEU A 25 -27.79 17.10 9.31
C LEU A 25 -26.49 17.56 9.98
N ARG A 26 -25.81 16.62 10.65
CA ARG A 26 -24.54 16.82 11.30
C ARG A 26 -23.45 16.05 10.57
N LEU A 27 -22.39 16.77 10.24
CA LEU A 27 -21.16 16.24 9.70
C LEU A 27 -20.21 15.88 10.84
N GLU A 28 -19.57 14.72 10.74
CA GLU A 28 -18.40 14.38 11.55
C GLU A 28 -17.39 13.58 10.74
N ASP A 29 -16.15 13.58 11.19
CA ASP A 29 -15.12 12.70 10.63
C ASP A 29 -15.50 11.23 10.84
N ALA A 30 -15.31 10.39 9.81
CA ALA A 30 -15.37 8.94 9.97
C ALA A 30 -14.25 8.43 10.87
N PHE A 31 -14.43 7.24 11.44
CA PHE A 31 -13.49 6.68 12.42
C PHE A 31 -12.12 6.31 11.82
N LEU A 32 -12.05 6.05 10.52
CA LEU A 32 -10.78 6.01 9.78
C LEU A 32 -10.62 7.33 9.02
N ARG A 33 -9.75 8.23 9.49
CA ARG A 33 -9.77 9.61 8.99
C ARG A 33 -8.67 9.89 7.97
N SER A 34 -7.41 9.82 8.37
CA SER A 34 -6.29 10.38 7.60
C SER A 34 -4.93 9.98 8.18
N LEU A 35 -3.82 10.42 7.58
CA LEU A 35 -2.49 10.25 8.14
C LEU A 35 -2.31 11.13 9.38
N ARG A 36 -2.58 12.44 9.29
CA ARG A 36 -2.43 13.40 10.41
C ARG A 36 -3.78 13.93 10.92
N PRO A 37 -3.84 14.48 12.14
CA PRO A 37 -5.01 15.18 12.64
C PRO A 37 -5.52 16.31 11.73
N GLY A 38 -6.83 16.54 11.74
CA GLY A 38 -7.48 17.54 10.87
C GLY A 38 -7.02 18.98 11.11
N ARG A 39 -6.63 19.30 12.35
CA ARG A 39 -6.07 20.61 12.70
C ARG A 39 -4.70 20.87 12.08
N LEU A 40 -4.05 19.86 11.49
CA LEU A 40 -2.84 20.00 10.67
C LEU A 40 -3.17 20.17 9.17
N GLY A 41 -4.43 20.42 8.81
CA GLY A 41 -4.87 20.71 7.45
C GLY A 41 -5.13 19.48 6.58
N GLU A 42 -5.14 18.28 7.16
CA GLU A 42 -5.33 17.06 6.38
C GLU A 42 -6.84 16.74 6.19
N PRO A 43 -7.32 16.55 4.95
CA PRO A 43 -8.72 16.21 4.69
C PRO A 43 -9.06 14.78 5.16
N PRO A 44 -10.32 14.52 5.57
CA PRO A 44 -10.75 13.18 5.93
C PRO A 44 -11.02 12.30 4.70
N LEU A 45 -10.81 10.99 4.84
CA LEU A 45 -11.16 9.97 3.83
C LEU A 45 -12.64 9.53 3.91
N GLY A 46 -13.34 9.90 4.97
CA GLY A 46 -14.75 9.61 5.12
C GLY A 46 -15.45 10.53 6.12
N LEU A 47 -16.76 10.62 6.00
CA LEU A 47 -17.62 11.46 6.81
C LEU A 47 -18.86 10.69 7.27
N PHE A 48 -19.34 11.01 8.47
CA PHE A 48 -20.70 10.71 8.88
C PHE A 48 -21.62 11.86 8.49
N LEU A 49 -22.79 11.51 7.95
CA LEU A 49 -23.93 12.41 7.77
C LEU A 49 -25.06 11.86 8.64
N ASP A 50 -25.34 12.53 9.75
CA ASP A 50 -26.23 12.01 10.79
C ASP A 50 -27.28 13.05 11.19
N HIS A 51 -28.53 12.64 11.41
CA HIS A 51 -29.58 13.51 11.96
C HIS A 51 -29.42 13.77 13.47
N GLY A 52 -28.64 12.94 14.16
CA GLY A 52 -28.09 13.17 15.49
C GLY A 52 -26.57 13.35 15.44
N ALA A 53 -25.87 12.99 16.52
CA ALA A 53 -24.41 12.87 16.51
C ALA A 53 -24.05 11.57 17.21
N HIS A 54 -23.17 10.76 16.61
CA HIS A 54 -22.84 9.43 17.15
C HIS A 54 -22.27 9.47 18.59
N PHE A 55 -21.60 10.57 18.96
CA PHE A 55 -21.07 10.77 20.31
C PHE A 55 -22.08 11.41 21.29
N ASP A 56 -23.26 11.83 20.82
CA ASP A 56 -24.30 12.46 21.64
C ASP A 56 -25.33 11.44 22.09
N SER A 57 -25.18 11.04 23.34
CA SER A 57 -26.01 10.03 23.99
C SER A 57 -27.40 10.54 24.40
N ALA A 58 -27.69 11.84 24.33
CA ALA A 58 -28.99 12.39 24.74
C ALA A 58 -30.12 11.99 23.79
N SER A 59 -29.82 11.73 22.52
CA SER A 59 -30.79 11.35 21.48
C SER A 59 -30.22 10.31 20.52
N PRO A 60 -31.02 9.37 19.98
CA PRO A 60 -30.53 8.39 19.01
C PRO A 60 -29.94 9.05 17.76
N SER A 61 -28.72 8.67 17.44
CA SER A 61 -28.05 8.96 16.17
C SER A 61 -28.47 7.95 15.09
N ASP A 62 -28.20 8.24 13.82
CA ASP A 62 -28.42 7.29 12.72
C ASP A 62 -27.56 6.04 12.89
N LEU A 63 -26.32 6.19 13.36
CA LEU A 63 -25.48 5.04 13.72
C LEU A 63 -26.10 4.21 14.86
N GLU A 64 -26.64 4.85 15.90
CA GLU A 64 -27.32 4.14 17.00
C GLU A 64 -28.58 3.41 16.49
N ARG A 65 -29.37 4.05 15.62
CA ARG A 65 -30.54 3.41 14.99
C ARG A 65 -30.13 2.20 14.15
N LEU A 66 -29.04 2.31 13.40
CA LEU A 66 -28.49 1.21 12.61
C LEU A 66 -28.09 0.04 13.52
N LEU A 67 -27.32 0.29 14.57
CA LEU A 67 -26.91 -0.72 15.55
C LEU A 67 -28.11 -1.37 16.27
N ALA A 68 -29.13 -0.58 16.61
CA ALA A 68 -30.31 -1.07 17.32
C ALA A 68 -31.26 -1.89 16.43
N ARG A 69 -31.45 -1.51 15.16
CA ARG A 69 -32.58 -2.00 14.34
C ARG A 69 -32.18 -2.80 13.10
N HIS A 70 -30.99 -2.59 12.55
CA HIS A 70 -30.56 -3.33 11.36
C HIS A 70 -30.30 -4.81 11.71
N PRO A 71 -30.73 -5.79 10.88
CA PRO A 71 -30.54 -7.22 11.18
C PRO A 71 -29.08 -7.60 11.46
N LEU A 72 -28.14 -7.10 10.65
CA LEU A 72 -26.69 -7.34 10.78
C LEU A 72 -26.36 -8.86 10.80
N ASP A 73 -27.02 -9.62 9.96
CA ASP A 73 -26.92 -11.08 9.78
C ASP A 73 -26.50 -11.49 8.35
N ASP A 74 -26.41 -10.54 7.43
CA ASP A 74 -25.87 -10.75 6.07
C ASP A 74 -24.42 -11.27 6.13
N SER A 75 -24.21 -12.49 5.64
CA SER A 75 -22.92 -13.18 5.68
C SER A 75 -21.82 -12.47 4.89
N ASN A 76 -22.16 -11.77 3.80
CA ASN A 76 -21.21 -11.00 3.00
C ASN A 76 -20.77 -9.74 3.75
N ILE A 77 -21.70 -9.01 4.37
CA ILE A 77 -21.37 -7.84 5.18
C ILE A 77 -20.53 -8.24 6.40
N LEU A 78 -20.88 -9.34 7.07
CA LEU A 78 -20.11 -9.83 8.21
C LEU A 78 -18.73 -10.36 7.82
N GLN A 79 -18.58 -10.94 6.62
CA GLN A 79 -17.28 -11.34 6.10
C GLN A 79 -16.42 -10.10 5.79
N ARG A 80 -16.97 -9.10 5.10
CA ARG A 80 -16.30 -7.81 4.87
C ARG A 80 -15.87 -7.14 6.19
N ALA A 81 -16.70 -7.21 7.22
CA ALA A 81 -16.36 -6.69 8.54
C ALA A 81 -15.18 -7.44 9.18
N ARG A 82 -15.16 -8.77 9.12
CA ARG A 82 -14.03 -9.57 9.61
C ARG A 82 -12.74 -9.26 8.87
N ASP A 83 -12.80 -9.24 7.53
CA ASP A 83 -11.64 -8.92 6.69
C ASP A 83 -11.17 -7.48 6.93
N GLY A 84 -12.11 -6.55 7.07
CA GLY A 84 -11.85 -5.15 7.37
C GLY A 84 -11.13 -4.96 8.71
N MET A 85 -11.64 -5.57 9.79
CA MET A 85 -11.00 -5.55 11.11
C MET A 85 -9.58 -6.12 11.04
N ALA A 86 -9.42 -7.31 10.45
CA ALA A 86 -8.14 -7.98 10.35
C ALA A 86 -7.14 -7.17 9.50
N ARG A 87 -7.61 -6.49 8.46
CA ARG A 87 -6.79 -5.66 7.59
C ARG A 87 -6.34 -4.37 8.25
N ILE A 88 -7.21 -3.65 8.95
CA ILE A 88 -6.79 -2.44 9.68
C ILE A 88 -5.82 -2.78 10.81
N GLN A 89 -5.97 -3.96 11.45
CA GLN A 89 -5.00 -4.45 12.42
C GLN A 89 -3.65 -4.76 11.77
N ALA A 90 -3.64 -5.55 10.69
CA ALA A 90 -2.41 -5.93 9.99
C ALA A 90 -1.63 -4.72 9.43
N LEU A 91 -2.34 -3.67 9.02
CA LEU A 91 -1.75 -2.43 8.50
C LEU A 91 -1.40 -1.41 9.60
N HIS A 92 -1.74 -1.71 10.86
CA HIS A 92 -1.67 -0.79 11.99
C HIS A 92 -2.39 0.53 11.67
N LEU A 93 -3.64 0.48 11.19
CA LEU A 93 -4.44 1.65 10.88
C LEU A 93 -5.36 2.05 12.05
N SER A 94 -5.48 3.34 12.30
CA SER A 94 -6.31 3.97 13.33
C SER A 94 -6.88 5.30 12.79
N LYS A 95 -7.55 6.12 13.61
CA LYS A 95 -8.07 7.43 13.19
C LYS A 95 -7.00 8.29 12.52
N TYR A 96 -5.82 8.36 13.14
CA TYR A 96 -4.62 9.03 12.63
C TYR A 96 -3.48 8.02 12.56
N ASN A 97 -2.61 8.15 11.56
CA ASN A 97 -1.68 7.09 11.16
C ASN A 97 -0.23 7.57 11.01
N ASN A 98 0.09 8.76 11.53
CA ASN A 98 1.41 9.39 11.50
C ASN A 98 2.37 8.82 12.56
N PHE A 99 2.45 7.49 12.64
CA PHE A 99 3.35 6.75 13.53
C PHE A 99 4.08 5.63 12.80
N ALA A 100 5.15 5.15 13.41
CA ALA A 100 5.90 3.98 12.99
C ALA A 100 5.36 2.74 13.74
N PRO A 101 4.90 1.68 13.06
CA PRO A 101 4.49 0.43 13.72
C PRO A 101 5.60 -0.18 14.58
N GLU A 102 6.85 0.00 14.17
CA GLU A 102 8.05 -0.46 14.86
C GLU A 102 8.49 0.42 16.05
N ALA A 103 7.73 1.48 16.38
CA ALA A 103 8.03 2.33 17.53
C ALA A 103 7.99 1.50 18.83
N PRO A 104 8.97 1.64 19.74
CA PRO A 104 9.01 0.86 20.98
C PRO A 104 7.75 1.05 21.81
N ALA A 105 7.01 -0.03 22.05
CA ALA A 105 5.86 -0.05 22.95
C ALA A 105 6.32 -0.27 24.41
N PRO A 106 5.53 0.18 25.41
CA PRO A 106 5.78 -0.20 26.80
C PRO A 106 5.81 -1.73 26.95
N PRO A 107 6.66 -2.29 27.85
CA PRO A 107 6.68 -3.72 28.10
C PRO A 107 5.27 -4.22 28.46
N PRO A 108 4.77 -5.33 27.89
CA PRO A 108 3.41 -5.84 28.13
C PRO A 108 3.07 -6.04 29.61
N GLY A 109 1.78 -6.11 29.94
CA GLY A 109 1.31 -6.32 31.31
C GLY A 109 0.98 -5.01 32.04
N TYR A 110 0.40 -4.02 31.35
CA TYR A 110 -0.03 -2.74 31.93
C TYR A 110 -1.52 -2.47 31.71
N VAL A 111 -2.08 -1.59 32.55
CA VAL A 111 -3.42 -1.03 32.37
C VAL A 111 -3.29 0.23 31.51
N LEU A 112 -4.07 0.29 30.44
CA LEU A 112 -4.10 1.44 29.54
C LEU A 112 -5.21 2.40 29.95
N VAL A 113 -4.86 3.64 30.28
CA VAL A 113 -5.82 4.73 30.52
C VAL A 113 -5.75 5.69 29.34
N VAL A 114 -6.88 5.90 28.67
CA VAL A 114 -6.94 6.71 27.44
C VAL A 114 -7.32 8.16 27.75
N ASP A 115 -6.42 9.09 27.45
CA ASP A 115 -6.69 10.53 27.52
C ASP A 115 -7.48 11.04 26.31
N GLN A 116 -8.09 12.21 26.44
CA GLN A 116 -8.73 12.96 25.37
C GLN A 116 -8.37 14.45 25.46
N THR A 117 -8.56 15.19 24.37
CA THR A 117 -8.35 16.64 24.40
C THR A 117 -9.42 17.33 25.23
N GLN A 118 -9.03 18.32 26.03
CA GLN A 118 -9.98 19.18 26.74
C GLN A 118 -10.90 19.90 25.76
N GLY A 119 -12.17 20.05 26.16
CA GLY A 119 -13.20 20.67 25.33
C GLY A 119 -13.64 19.83 24.12
N ASP A 120 -13.26 18.54 24.07
CA ASP A 120 -13.85 17.60 23.12
C ASP A 120 -15.37 17.50 23.35
N ALA A 121 -16.14 17.71 22.28
CA ALA A 121 -17.59 17.64 22.34
C ALA A 121 -18.07 16.24 22.75
N SER A 122 -17.32 15.18 22.42
CA SER A 122 -17.69 13.81 22.79
C SER A 122 -17.73 13.62 24.31
N ILE A 123 -16.91 14.35 25.08
CA ILE A 123 -16.88 14.22 26.54
C ILE A 123 -18.20 14.73 27.13
N ARG A 124 -18.54 15.99 26.83
CA ARG A 124 -19.77 16.61 27.35
C ARG A 124 -21.03 15.87 26.92
N HIS A 125 -21.10 15.50 25.64
CA HIS A 125 -22.30 14.88 25.04
C HIS A 125 -22.42 13.38 25.34
N SER A 126 -21.40 12.78 25.95
CA SER A 126 -21.44 11.42 26.48
C SER A 126 -21.69 11.38 28.00
N GLY A 127 -22.10 12.51 28.60
CA GLY A 127 -22.45 12.62 30.02
C GLY A 127 -21.24 12.75 30.96
N ALA A 128 -20.04 12.97 30.41
CA ALA A 128 -18.80 13.04 31.19
C ALA A 128 -18.30 14.47 31.38
N SER A 129 -17.36 14.63 32.30
CA SER A 129 -16.73 15.91 32.65
C SER A 129 -15.22 15.74 32.90
N PRO A 130 -14.44 16.83 33.08
CA PRO A 130 -13.04 16.70 33.52
C PRO A 130 -12.88 15.90 34.83
N ALA A 131 -13.88 15.92 35.72
CA ALA A 131 -13.82 15.13 36.96
C ALA A 131 -13.86 13.62 36.68
N THR A 132 -14.60 13.20 35.64
CA THR A 132 -14.70 11.80 35.21
C THR A 132 -13.35 11.19 34.81
N PHE A 133 -12.42 12.00 34.27
CA PHE A 133 -11.06 11.50 33.96
C PHE A 133 -10.27 11.17 35.22
N ARG A 134 -10.40 12.00 36.27
CA ARG A 134 -9.74 11.75 37.56
C ARG A 134 -10.31 10.51 38.25
N GLU A 135 -11.64 10.39 38.23
CA GLU A 135 -12.35 9.20 38.71
C GLU A 135 -11.91 7.93 37.96
N MET A 136 -11.90 7.97 36.62
CA MET A 136 -11.42 6.85 35.78
C MET A 136 -10.00 6.42 36.17
N LEU A 137 -9.08 7.36 36.42
CA LEU A 137 -7.72 7.03 36.84
C LEU A 137 -7.68 6.40 38.25
N VAL A 138 -8.53 6.84 39.17
CA VAL A 138 -8.67 6.23 40.50
C VAL A 138 -9.17 4.79 40.38
N PHE A 139 -10.25 4.56 39.64
CA PHE A 139 -10.79 3.21 39.39
C PHE A 139 -9.76 2.30 38.71
N ALA A 140 -9.00 2.81 37.73
CA ALA A 140 -7.94 2.03 37.09
C ALA A 140 -6.88 1.54 38.09
N GLN A 141 -6.57 2.34 39.13
CA GLN A 141 -5.64 1.96 40.21
C GLN A 141 -6.28 0.96 41.18
N GLU A 142 -7.52 1.21 41.60
CA GLU A 142 -8.22 0.39 42.60
C GLU A 142 -8.61 -0.98 42.07
N GLU A 143 -9.08 -1.06 40.82
CA GLU A 143 -9.48 -2.32 40.17
C GLU A 143 -8.25 -3.15 39.73
N ASN A 144 -7.04 -2.57 39.68
CA ASN A 144 -5.81 -3.24 39.24
C ASN A 144 -4.64 -2.97 40.19
N PRO A 145 -4.71 -3.43 41.46
CA PRO A 145 -3.69 -3.15 42.45
C PRO A 145 -2.32 -3.71 42.03
N GLY A 146 -1.29 -2.87 42.08
CA GLY A 146 0.09 -3.23 41.72
C GLY A 146 0.38 -3.30 40.21
N ALA A 147 -0.62 -3.09 39.35
CA ALA A 147 -0.40 -2.99 37.92
C ALA A 147 0.29 -1.67 37.55
N ARG A 148 1.14 -1.70 36.52
CA ARG A 148 1.63 -0.47 35.88
C ARG A 148 0.49 0.15 35.09
N ILE A 149 0.31 1.46 35.22
CA ILE A 149 -0.65 2.24 34.44
C ILE A 149 0.10 3.03 33.39
N VAL A 150 -0.37 2.95 32.15
CA VAL A 150 0.09 3.77 31.04
C VAL A 150 -1.04 4.69 30.64
N ILE A 151 -0.86 5.99 30.82
CA ILE A 151 -1.79 7.02 30.34
C ILE A 151 -1.39 7.39 28.92
N LYS A 152 -2.23 7.09 27.93
CA LYS A 152 -1.98 7.46 26.53
C LYS A 152 -2.51 8.86 26.24
N ALA A 153 -1.59 9.80 26.00
CA ALA A 153 -1.94 11.16 25.58
C ALA A 153 -2.58 11.17 24.17
N HIS A 154 -3.48 12.12 23.92
CA HIS A 154 -4.11 12.26 22.60
C HIS A 154 -3.11 12.80 21.55
N PRO A 155 -3.13 12.34 20.28
CA PRO A 155 -2.20 12.80 19.24
C PRO A 155 -2.18 14.33 19.02
N GLU A 156 -3.33 15.00 19.15
CA GLU A 156 -3.38 16.47 19.08
C GLU A 156 -2.71 17.16 20.27
N THR A 157 -2.72 16.53 21.45
CA THR A 157 -2.01 17.04 22.63
C THR A 157 -0.51 16.89 22.47
N MET A 158 -0.08 15.74 21.95
CA MET A 158 1.32 15.50 21.59
C MET A 158 1.83 16.50 20.54
N ALA A 159 0.95 16.92 19.61
CA ALA A 159 1.26 17.94 18.60
C ALA A 159 1.13 19.40 19.10
N GLY A 160 0.82 19.63 20.39
CA GLY A 160 0.67 20.96 20.97
C GLY A 160 -0.56 21.74 20.48
N LEU A 161 -1.55 21.06 19.89
CA LEU A 161 -2.73 21.69 19.28
C LEU A 161 -3.83 21.94 20.30
N ARG A 162 -4.00 21.03 21.28
CA ARG A 162 -4.99 21.13 22.36
C ARG A 162 -4.48 20.44 23.63
N PRO A 163 -4.70 20.99 24.84
CA PRO A 163 -4.31 20.32 26.08
C PRO A 163 -5.12 19.03 26.29
N GLY A 164 -4.50 18.03 26.91
CA GLY A 164 -5.15 16.79 27.37
C GLY A 164 -5.70 16.93 28.80
N HIS A 165 -6.44 15.93 29.30
CA HIS A 165 -6.89 15.93 30.70
C HIS A 165 -5.79 15.50 31.67
N PHE A 166 -4.81 14.75 31.19
CA PHE A 166 -3.63 14.35 31.97
C PHE A 166 -2.38 15.09 31.50
N GLY A 167 -1.44 15.29 32.41
CA GLY A 167 -0.14 15.91 32.16
C GLY A 167 0.99 15.31 33.00
N PRO A 168 2.19 15.90 32.95
CA PRO A 168 3.35 15.39 33.68
C PRO A 168 3.14 15.26 35.20
N ALA A 169 2.22 16.05 35.77
CA ALA A 169 1.88 16.00 37.20
C ALA A 169 1.11 14.72 37.61
N ASP A 170 0.48 14.04 36.65
CA ASP A 170 -0.23 12.78 36.89
C ASP A 170 0.71 11.56 36.85
N ALA A 171 1.94 11.73 36.36
CA ALA A 171 2.94 10.68 36.33
C ALA A 171 3.51 10.39 37.73
N ARG A 172 3.67 9.11 38.05
CA ARG A 172 4.17 8.57 39.33
C ARG A 172 4.97 7.29 39.06
N PRO A 173 5.70 6.69 40.04
CA PRO A 173 6.52 5.51 39.78
C PRO A 173 5.82 4.33 39.07
N HIS A 174 4.51 4.16 39.27
CA HIS A 174 3.69 3.12 38.63
C HIS A 174 2.71 3.65 37.58
N ILE A 175 2.73 4.96 37.28
CA ILE A 175 1.84 5.62 36.32
C ILE A 175 2.70 6.42 35.34
N THR A 176 2.76 5.99 34.08
CA THR A 176 3.56 6.66 33.05
C THR A 176 2.66 7.39 32.06
N LEU A 177 3.06 8.61 31.68
CA LEU A 177 2.41 9.35 30.60
C LEU A 177 3.12 9.02 29.28
N LEU A 178 2.40 8.38 28.36
CA LEU A 178 2.89 7.99 27.04
C LEU A 178 2.55 9.04 25.99
N THR A 179 3.57 9.81 25.61
CA THR A 179 3.49 10.87 24.59
C THR A 179 4.10 10.47 23.25
N ASP A 180 4.63 9.27 23.11
CA ASP A 180 5.23 8.82 21.85
C ASP A 180 4.15 8.48 20.80
N PRO A 181 4.40 8.76 19.51
CA PRO A 181 3.52 8.37 18.41
C PRO A 181 3.70 6.87 18.12
N ILE A 182 3.00 6.05 18.91
CA ILE A 182 3.00 4.59 18.82
C ILE A 182 1.69 4.11 18.20
N SER A 183 1.76 2.98 17.49
CA SER A 183 0.59 2.26 16.98
C SER A 183 -0.40 1.94 18.11
N PRO A 184 -1.68 2.33 17.99
CA PRO A 184 -2.75 1.88 18.88
C PRO A 184 -2.85 0.36 19.02
N TRP A 185 -2.65 -0.40 17.95
CA TRP A 185 -2.68 -1.87 17.99
C TRP A 185 -1.59 -2.48 18.89
N ALA A 186 -0.33 -2.04 18.76
CA ALA A 186 0.77 -2.49 19.61
C ALA A 186 0.55 -2.11 21.10
N LEU A 187 -0.08 -0.95 21.33
CA LEU A 187 -0.45 -0.51 22.68
C LEU A 187 -1.56 -1.38 23.28
N LEU A 188 -2.56 -1.75 22.48
CA LEU A 188 -3.65 -2.61 22.92
C LEU A 188 -3.19 -4.06 23.13
N GLU A 189 -2.26 -4.56 22.32
CA GLU A 189 -1.69 -5.91 22.48
C GLU A 189 -0.93 -6.08 23.81
N GLY A 190 -0.23 -5.04 24.26
CA GLY A 190 0.49 -5.07 25.54
C GLY A 190 -0.37 -4.81 26.78
N ALA A 191 -1.61 -4.32 26.60
CA ALA A 191 -2.48 -3.95 27.70
C ALA A 191 -3.22 -5.17 28.29
N VAL A 192 -3.44 -5.19 29.61
CA VAL A 192 -4.29 -6.20 30.29
C VAL A 192 -5.71 -5.69 30.55
N ALA A 193 -5.88 -4.37 30.62
CA ALA A 193 -7.17 -3.70 30.75
C ALA A 193 -7.10 -2.33 30.08
N VAL A 194 -8.25 -1.83 29.60
CA VAL A 194 -8.36 -0.54 28.90
C VAL A 194 -9.47 0.29 29.54
N TYR A 195 -9.13 1.50 29.95
CA TYR A 195 -10.03 2.49 30.57
C TYR A 195 -10.18 3.68 29.65
N THR A 196 -11.41 4.10 29.40
CA THR A 196 -11.67 5.29 28.58
C THR A 196 -12.94 6.01 29.01
N VAL A 197 -13.02 7.31 28.74
CA VAL A 197 -14.27 8.07 28.89
C VAL A 197 -15.13 7.89 27.65
N SER A 198 -14.73 8.47 26.52
CA SER A 198 -15.50 8.43 25.27
C SER A 198 -14.62 8.35 24.01
N SER A 199 -13.32 8.09 24.18
CA SER A 199 -12.35 8.12 23.10
C SER A 199 -12.66 7.07 22.04
N GLN A 200 -12.39 7.35 20.77
CA GLN A 200 -12.50 6.33 19.72
C GLN A 200 -11.58 5.12 19.99
N LEU A 201 -10.48 5.32 20.74
CA LEU A 201 -9.57 4.21 21.08
C LEU A 201 -10.26 3.11 21.92
N GLY A 202 -11.36 3.41 22.61
CA GLY A 202 -12.18 2.38 23.25
C GLY A 202 -12.93 1.49 22.25
N PHE A 203 -13.37 2.02 21.12
CA PHE A 203 -13.91 1.21 20.03
C PHE A 203 -12.81 0.33 19.43
N GLU A 204 -11.62 0.88 19.20
CA GLU A 204 -10.47 0.11 18.71
C GLU A 204 -10.03 -0.97 19.70
N ALA A 205 -10.14 -0.72 21.01
CA ALA A 205 -9.91 -1.73 22.05
C ALA A 205 -10.88 -2.91 21.92
N ILE A 206 -12.17 -2.65 21.66
CA ILE A 206 -13.17 -3.71 21.38
C ILE A 206 -12.75 -4.51 20.15
N LEU A 207 -12.31 -3.86 19.07
CA LEU A 207 -11.84 -4.56 17.86
C LEU A 207 -10.63 -5.45 18.16
N ALA A 208 -9.68 -4.97 18.97
CA ALA A 208 -8.51 -5.71 19.44
C ALA A 208 -8.85 -6.86 20.41
N GLY A 209 -10.11 -6.99 20.85
CA GLY A 209 -10.57 -8.09 21.70
C GLY A 209 -10.68 -7.74 23.19
N HIS A 210 -10.44 -6.49 23.56
CA HIS A 210 -10.68 -6.02 24.93
C HIS A 210 -12.17 -5.84 25.23
N ARG A 211 -12.51 -5.92 26.51
CA ARG A 211 -13.79 -5.43 27.05
C ARG A 211 -13.49 -4.15 27.86
N PRO A 212 -13.40 -2.96 27.22
CA PRO A 212 -12.95 -1.75 27.91
C PRO A 212 -13.92 -1.32 29.01
N ARG A 213 -13.38 -0.72 30.08
CA ARG A 213 -14.13 -0.02 31.12
C ARG A 213 -14.42 1.41 30.67
N ILE A 214 -15.69 1.75 30.51
CA ILE A 214 -16.12 3.01 29.88
C ILE A 214 -16.82 3.91 30.90
N PHE A 215 -16.32 5.13 31.07
CA PHE A 215 -16.85 6.12 32.02
C PHE A 215 -17.78 7.18 31.38
N GLY A 216 -17.87 7.22 30.05
CA GLY A 216 -18.86 8.01 29.32
C GLY A 216 -19.88 7.13 28.59
N GLN A 217 -20.61 7.73 27.67
CA GLN A 217 -21.62 7.09 26.82
C GLN A 217 -21.30 7.19 25.30
N PRO A 218 -20.10 6.81 24.83
CA PRO A 218 -19.76 6.84 23.40
C PRO A 218 -20.62 5.87 22.59
N PHE A 219 -20.64 6.00 21.26
CA PHE A 219 -21.53 5.20 20.38
C PHE A 219 -21.40 3.67 20.55
N TYR A 220 -20.23 3.20 20.96
CA TYR A 220 -19.89 1.78 21.10
C TYR A 220 -20.18 1.20 22.49
N ALA A 221 -20.62 2.02 23.46
CA ALA A 221 -21.07 1.57 24.79
C ALA A 221 -22.54 1.09 24.74
N GLY A 222 -22.89 0.14 25.61
CA GLY A 222 -24.26 -0.38 25.76
C GLY A 222 -24.63 -1.54 24.83
N TRP A 223 -23.66 -2.15 24.15
CA TRP A 223 -23.90 -3.25 23.20
C TRP A 223 -23.38 -4.62 23.65
N GLY A 224 -23.03 -4.76 24.93
CA GLY A 224 -22.51 -6.00 25.53
C GLY A 224 -21.01 -6.26 25.29
N LEU A 225 -20.30 -5.33 24.64
CA LEU A 225 -18.88 -5.43 24.28
C LEU A 225 -17.95 -4.64 25.21
N SER A 226 -18.48 -3.99 26.25
CA SER A 226 -17.76 -3.13 27.19
C SER A 226 -18.30 -3.29 28.62
N ALA A 227 -17.55 -2.80 29.60
CA ALA A 227 -17.99 -2.63 30.98
C ALA A 227 -18.34 -1.15 31.22
N ASP A 228 -19.62 -0.81 31.07
CA ASP A 228 -20.09 0.58 31.08
C ASP A 228 -20.42 1.03 32.51
N GLU A 229 -19.84 2.15 32.94
CA GLU A 229 -20.14 2.76 34.25
C GLU A 229 -21.56 3.34 34.30
N SER A 230 -21.94 4.04 33.24
CA SER A 230 -23.26 4.67 33.11
C SER A 230 -23.91 4.26 31.79
N PRO A 231 -24.45 3.04 31.68
CA PRO A 231 -25.01 2.53 30.43
C PRO A 231 -26.23 3.34 29.95
N VAL A 232 -26.39 3.47 28.63
CA VAL A 232 -27.55 4.14 28.03
C VAL A 232 -28.77 3.18 28.03
N PRO A 233 -29.87 3.45 28.77
CA PRO A 233 -30.94 2.47 28.99
C PRO A 233 -31.67 1.94 27.74
N ARG A 234 -31.58 2.66 26.61
CA ARG A 234 -32.22 2.27 25.34
C ARG A 234 -31.35 1.36 24.47
N ARG A 235 -30.04 1.24 24.76
CA ARG A 235 -29.14 0.32 24.06
C ARG A 235 -29.20 -1.02 24.79
N ARG A 236 -30.06 -1.92 24.30
CA ARG A 236 -30.37 -3.21 24.97
C ARG A 236 -29.94 -4.45 24.17
N ARG A 237 -29.38 -4.24 22.98
CA ARG A 237 -28.98 -5.32 22.07
C ARG A 237 -27.54 -5.75 22.37
N SER A 238 -27.29 -7.06 22.38
CA SER A 238 -25.92 -7.59 22.36
C SER A 238 -25.44 -7.73 20.92
N LEU A 239 -24.28 -7.14 20.60
CA LEU A 239 -23.66 -7.20 19.29
C LEU A 239 -22.36 -8.00 19.34
N THR A 240 -22.01 -8.62 18.21
CA THR A 240 -20.65 -9.10 17.99
C THR A 240 -19.74 -7.96 17.52
N ARG A 241 -18.41 -8.12 17.65
CA ARG A 241 -17.42 -7.17 17.10
C ARG A 241 -17.62 -6.91 15.60
N ALA A 242 -17.91 -7.96 14.84
CA ALA A 242 -18.17 -7.86 13.41
C ALA A 242 -19.43 -7.05 13.10
N GLN A 243 -20.49 -7.19 13.89
CA GLN A 243 -21.73 -6.40 13.72
C GLN A 243 -21.52 -4.93 14.06
N LEU A 244 -20.82 -4.63 15.17
CA LEU A 244 -20.46 -3.26 15.54
C LEU A 244 -19.61 -2.62 14.44
N PHE A 245 -18.60 -3.34 13.94
CA PHE A 245 -17.73 -2.88 12.86
C PHE A 245 -18.49 -2.67 11.54
N ALA A 246 -19.37 -3.60 11.15
CA ALA A 246 -20.17 -3.48 9.94
C ALA A 246 -20.98 -2.18 9.93
N ALA A 247 -21.67 -1.89 11.03
CA ALA A 247 -22.41 -0.65 11.18
C ALA A 247 -21.50 0.59 11.17
N ALA A 248 -20.46 0.60 12.00
CA ALA A 248 -19.63 1.77 12.25
C ALA A 248 -18.64 2.12 11.11
N MET A 249 -18.21 1.14 10.33
CA MET A 249 -17.13 1.32 9.34
C MET A 249 -17.59 1.06 7.90
N ILE A 250 -18.63 0.25 7.68
CA ILE A 250 -19.06 -0.14 6.33
C ILE A 250 -20.36 0.55 5.92
N LEU A 251 -21.36 0.55 6.81
CA LEU A 251 -22.73 0.95 6.45
C LEU A 251 -23.04 2.42 6.74
N ALA A 252 -22.61 2.94 7.90
CA ALA A 252 -22.94 4.31 8.30
C ALA A 252 -22.07 5.42 7.67
N PRO A 253 -20.74 5.25 7.49
CA PRO A 253 -19.91 6.30 6.90
C PRO A 253 -20.08 6.41 5.38
N LEU A 254 -19.90 7.62 4.85
CA LEU A 254 -19.60 7.84 3.45
C LEU A 254 -18.09 7.92 3.28
N TRP A 255 -17.54 7.06 2.43
CA TRP A 255 -16.12 7.03 2.08
C TRP A 255 -15.86 7.76 0.77
N TYR A 256 -14.70 8.39 0.66
CA TYR A 256 -14.30 9.17 -0.51
C TYR A 256 -12.92 8.76 -1.00
N ASP A 257 -12.81 8.58 -2.31
CA ASP A 257 -11.56 8.30 -3.00
C ASP A 257 -10.95 9.62 -3.54
N PRO A 258 -9.88 10.14 -2.91
CA PRO A 258 -9.27 11.41 -3.31
C PRO A 258 -8.47 11.34 -4.61
N CYS A 259 -8.19 10.14 -5.12
CA CYS A 259 -7.55 9.99 -6.43
C CYS A 259 -8.60 9.97 -7.55
N ARG A 260 -9.69 9.23 -7.36
CA ARG A 260 -10.75 9.11 -8.38
C ARG A 260 -11.83 10.18 -8.31
N ASP A 261 -11.82 11.00 -7.27
CA ASP A 261 -12.81 12.05 -7.01
C ASP A 261 -14.25 11.51 -7.03
N ARG A 262 -14.50 10.48 -6.22
CA ARG A 262 -15.83 9.86 -6.09
C ARG A 262 -16.04 9.24 -4.72
N LEU A 263 -17.30 8.98 -4.38
CA LEU A 263 -17.62 8.09 -3.27
C LEU A 263 -17.09 6.67 -3.56
N CYS A 264 -16.67 5.99 -2.50
CA CYS A 264 -16.05 4.68 -2.58
C CYS A 264 -16.52 3.77 -1.45
N SER A 265 -16.05 2.52 -1.49
CA SER A 265 -16.24 1.56 -0.41
C SER A 265 -15.22 1.76 0.71
N PHE A 266 -15.52 1.19 1.90
CA PHE A 266 -14.57 1.12 3.00
C PHE A 266 -13.23 0.50 2.57
N GLU A 267 -13.27 -0.58 1.80
CA GLU A 267 -12.09 -1.30 1.32
C GLU A 267 -11.21 -0.42 0.43
N GLU A 268 -11.82 0.39 -0.46
CA GLU A 268 -11.10 1.34 -1.30
C GLU A 268 -10.49 2.49 -0.49
N ALA A 269 -11.17 2.96 0.57
CA ALA A 269 -10.60 3.95 1.49
C ALA A 269 -9.40 3.38 2.26
N VAL A 270 -9.46 2.12 2.69
CA VAL A 270 -8.33 1.40 3.29
C VAL A 270 -7.19 1.23 2.28
N ASP A 271 -7.48 0.87 1.01
CA ASP A 271 -6.47 0.76 -0.05
C ASP A 271 -5.72 2.10 -0.24
N GLN A 272 -6.45 3.21 -0.22
CA GLN A 272 -5.87 4.56 -0.33
C GLN A 272 -5.01 4.91 0.88
N LEU A 273 -5.52 4.68 2.09
CA LEU A 273 -4.79 5.00 3.32
C LEU A 273 -3.55 4.11 3.49
N GLU A 274 -3.61 2.86 3.07
CA GLU A 274 -2.45 1.95 3.01
C GLU A 274 -1.33 2.55 2.15
N ALA A 275 -1.66 3.05 0.95
CA ALA A 275 -0.68 3.68 0.07
C ALA A 275 -0.04 4.94 0.68
N GLU A 276 -0.85 5.79 1.32
CA GLU A 276 -0.36 7.02 1.97
C GLU A 276 0.49 6.74 3.21
N THR A 277 0.05 5.82 4.06
CA THR A 277 0.75 5.46 5.30
C THR A 277 2.06 4.75 5.01
N ARG A 278 2.10 3.85 4.01
CA ARG A 278 3.36 3.25 3.54
C ARG A 278 4.33 4.31 3.05
N ALA A 279 3.89 5.22 2.19
CA ALA A 279 4.73 6.30 1.68
C ALA A 279 5.30 7.16 2.81
N PHE A 280 4.45 7.56 3.77
CA PHE A 280 4.89 8.29 4.96
C PHE A 280 5.93 7.51 5.76
N ARG A 281 5.64 6.25 6.11
CA ARG A 281 6.51 5.42 6.96
C ARG A 281 7.89 5.24 6.33
N GLU A 282 7.97 5.03 5.02
CA GLU A 282 9.23 4.84 4.30
C GLU A 282 10.01 6.13 4.08
N ASP A 283 9.33 7.29 3.97
CA ASP A 283 9.94 8.56 3.56
C ASP A 283 10.09 9.60 4.68
N ARG A 284 9.52 9.37 5.87
CA ARG A 284 9.47 10.34 7.00
C ARG A 284 10.82 10.92 7.41
N HIS A 285 11.91 10.17 7.26
CA HIS A 285 13.27 10.63 7.59
C HIS A 285 13.97 11.34 6.40
N GLY A 286 13.40 11.24 5.21
CA GLY A 286 13.93 11.75 3.95
C GLY A 286 15.05 10.89 3.36
N HIS A 287 15.39 11.19 2.11
CA HIS A 287 16.39 10.43 1.36
C HIS A 287 17.46 11.30 0.71
N VAL A 288 18.67 10.75 0.58
CA VAL A 288 19.69 11.22 -0.37
C VAL A 288 19.65 10.32 -1.60
N ALA A 289 19.32 10.89 -2.75
CA ALA A 289 19.07 10.19 -4.00
C ALA A 289 20.33 10.13 -4.88
N LEU A 290 20.76 8.90 -5.23
CA LEU A 290 21.96 8.61 -6.03
C LEU A 290 21.59 7.92 -7.36
N GLY A 291 22.32 8.22 -8.43
CA GLY A 291 22.11 7.57 -9.74
C GLY A 291 20.86 8.04 -10.49
N MET A 292 20.21 9.11 -10.04
CA MET A 292 18.95 9.60 -10.61
C MET A 292 19.19 10.51 -11.83
N ARG A 293 18.73 10.06 -13.02
CA ARG A 293 18.74 10.86 -14.25
C ARG A 293 17.99 12.19 -14.03
N ARG A 294 18.53 13.31 -14.53
CA ARG A 294 18.00 14.67 -14.30
C ARG A 294 16.51 14.80 -14.63
N TRP A 295 16.05 14.23 -15.74
CA TRP A 295 14.65 14.29 -16.16
C TRP A 295 13.68 13.55 -15.22
N LYS A 296 14.15 12.54 -14.44
CA LYS A 296 13.33 11.80 -13.46
C LYS A 296 13.18 12.57 -12.14
N ARG A 297 14.05 13.55 -11.87
CA ARG A 297 14.13 14.23 -10.55
C ARG A 297 12.81 14.89 -10.11
N PRO A 298 12.06 15.61 -10.98
CA PRO A 298 10.78 16.20 -10.55
C PRO A 298 9.77 15.15 -10.09
N TRP A 299 9.69 14.01 -10.79
CA TRP A 299 8.79 12.91 -10.44
C TRP A 299 9.23 12.18 -9.18
N LEU A 300 10.53 11.90 -9.04
CA LEU A 300 11.08 11.32 -7.82
C LEU A 300 10.86 12.24 -6.61
N GLN A 301 11.02 13.55 -6.77
CA GLN A 301 10.74 14.54 -5.73
C GLN A 301 9.26 14.53 -5.33
N ALA A 302 8.33 14.40 -6.29
CA ALA A 302 6.90 14.33 -6.00
C ALA A 302 6.51 13.04 -5.25
N MET A 303 7.19 11.93 -5.54
CA MET A 303 6.86 10.61 -5.00
C MET A 303 7.52 10.30 -3.66
N PHE A 304 8.80 10.67 -3.48
CA PHE A 304 9.62 10.33 -2.32
C PHE A 304 10.03 11.53 -1.46
N GLY A 305 9.72 12.75 -1.90
CA GLY A 305 10.17 14.00 -1.27
C GLY A 305 9.07 14.78 -0.56
N ARG A 306 7.92 14.16 -0.27
CA ARG A 306 6.73 14.80 0.32
C ARG A 306 6.92 15.17 1.79
N GLU A 307 7.49 14.26 2.56
CA GLU A 307 7.73 14.44 4.01
C GLU A 307 8.96 15.32 4.25
N ARG A 308 10.02 15.05 3.50
CA ARG A 308 11.25 15.83 3.51
C ARG A 308 11.82 15.87 2.09
N PRO A 309 12.23 17.05 1.57
CA PRO A 309 12.73 17.15 0.20
C PRO A 309 13.89 16.19 -0.09
N LEU A 310 13.92 15.64 -1.31
CA LEU A 310 15.03 14.79 -1.76
C LEU A 310 16.29 15.61 -1.92
N VAL A 311 17.41 15.03 -1.49
CA VAL A 311 18.73 15.56 -1.77
C VAL A 311 19.34 14.76 -2.91
N PHE A 312 19.54 15.36 -4.07
CA PHE A 312 20.20 14.67 -5.19
C PHE A 312 21.72 14.81 -5.09
N GLU A 313 22.43 13.68 -5.12
CA GLU A 313 23.89 13.63 -5.10
C GLU A 313 24.38 12.67 -6.20
N THR A 314 25.55 12.97 -6.76
CA THR A 314 26.16 12.16 -7.84
C THR A 314 27.37 11.39 -7.35
N ASN A 315 28.08 11.89 -6.33
CA ASN A 315 29.22 11.19 -5.76
C ASN A 315 28.76 10.24 -4.63
N PRO A 316 29.03 8.92 -4.73
CA PRO A 316 28.59 7.95 -3.73
C PRO A 316 29.09 8.22 -2.30
N ALA A 317 30.36 8.61 -2.14
CA ALA A 317 30.94 8.86 -0.83
C ALA A 317 30.29 10.08 -0.16
N ARG A 318 30.04 11.15 -0.93
CA ARG A 318 29.29 12.33 -0.45
C ARG A 318 27.85 11.97 -0.11
N ALA A 319 27.20 11.13 -0.91
CA ALA A 319 25.83 10.70 -0.66
C ALA A 319 25.72 9.96 0.68
N ALA A 320 26.62 9.00 0.91
CA ALA A 320 26.72 8.25 2.16
C ALA A 320 27.02 9.15 3.38
N ALA A 321 28.04 10.02 3.26
CA ALA A 321 28.41 10.95 4.33
C ALA A 321 27.25 11.88 4.71
N ARG A 322 26.55 12.41 3.71
CA ARG A 322 25.39 13.30 3.91
C ARG A 322 24.19 12.57 4.48
N ALA A 323 23.91 11.35 4.01
CA ALA A 323 22.83 10.52 4.55
C ALA A 323 23.04 10.26 6.04
N LYS A 324 24.26 9.90 6.44
CA LYS A 324 24.63 9.73 7.85
C LYS A 324 24.49 11.04 8.64
N ALA A 325 25.05 12.14 8.14
CA ALA A 325 25.05 13.43 8.83
C ALA A 325 23.63 14.01 9.04
N GLU A 326 22.72 13.79 8.09
CA GLU A 326 21.35 14.34 8.14
C GLU A 326 20.29 13.34 8.65
N GLY A 327 20.69 12.14 9.07
CA GLY A 327 19.79 11.08 9.53
C GLY A 327 18.82 10.60 8.44
N ARG A 328 19.29 10.49 7.18
CA ARG A 328 18.50 10.10 6.01
C ARG A 328 18.86 8.70 5.52
N GLY A 329 17.94 8.07 4.79
CA GLY A 329 18.23 6.89 3.99
C GLY A 329 18.87 7.24 2.65
N LEU A 330 19.46 6.25 1.97
CA LEU A 330 19.83 6.36 0.56
C LEU A 330 18.71 5.84 -0.34
N LEU A 331 18.42 6.59 -1.39
CA LEU A 331 17.52 6.18 -2.47
C LEU A 331 18.35 6.06 -3.75
N VAL A 332 18.64 4.84 -4.20
CA VAL A 332 19.61 4.58 -5.25
C VAL A 332 18.90 4.00 -6.47
N TRP A 333 19.14 4.54 -7.66
CA TRP A 333 18.69 3.84 -8.89
C TRP A 333 19.42 2.49 -8.98
N ALA A 334 18.70 1.38 -9.01
CA ALA A 334 19.24 0.05 -8.72
C ALA A 334 20.45 -0.32 -9.61
N SER A 335 20.39 0.00 -10.90
CA SER A 335 21.47 -0.27 -11.85
C SER A 335 22.71 0.65 -11.70
N ALA A 336 22.65 1.65 -10.82
CA ALA A 336 23.71 2.63 -10.56
C ALA A 336 24.25 2.52 -9.12
N GLU A 337 23.91 1.45 -8.40
CA GLU A 337 24.47 1.16 -7.08
C GLU A 337 25.95 0.78 -7.18
N PRO A 338 26.87 1.51 -6.54
CA PRO A 338 28.26 1.10 -6.45
C PRO A 338 28.45 -0.04 -5.43
N PRO A 339 29.40 -0.97 -5.67
CA PRO A 339 29.72 -2.02 -4.71
C PRO A 339 30.12 -1.46 -3.34
N GLY A 340 29.64 -2.07 -2.27
CA GLY A 340 30.05 -1.75 -0.90
C GLY A 340 29.59 -0.38 -0.37
N LEU A 341 28.53 0.20 -0.93
CA LEU A 341 28.00 1.51 -0.50
C LEU A 341 27.59 1.47 0.99
N PRO A 342 28.25 2.25 1.88
CA PRO A 342 27.92 2.23 3.30
C PRO A 342 26.78 3.20 3.61
N ALA A 343 25.65 2.70 4.10
CA ALA A 343 24.56 3.53 4.61
C ALA A 343 23.69 2.81 5.64
N PRO A 344 23.06 3.57 6.57
CA PRO A 344 22.18 2.99 7.58
C PRO A 344 20.94 2.32 6.96
N SER A 345 20.47 2.81 5.81
CA SER A 345 19.45 2.16 4.99
C SER A 345 19.64 2.53 3.51
N ILE A 346 19.44 1.56 2.62
CA ILE A 346 19.49 1.75 1.16
C ILE A 346 18.20 1.22 0.58
N ARG A 347 17.48 2.04 -0.18
CA ARG A 347 16.34 1.63 -1.02
C ARG A 347 16.73 1.72 -2.49
N ARG A 348 16.63 0.60 -3.20
CA ARG A 348 16.93 0.47 -4.63
C ARG A 348 15.67 0.70 -5.45
N VAL A 349 15.74 1.69 -6.31
CA VAL A 349 14.62 2.14 -7.15
C VAL A 349 14.77 1.56 -8.55
N GLU A 350 13.67 1.02 -9.06
CA GLU A 350 13.52 0.57 -10.44
C GLU A 350 12.09 0.87 -10.91
N ASP A 351 11.86 0.82 -12.22
CA ASP A 351 10.51 0.95 -12.78
C ASP A 351 9.60 -0.21 -12.30
N GLY A 352 8.35 0.10 -11.94
CA GLY A 352 7.35 -0.90 -11.57
C GLY A 352 6.86 -1.76 -12.75
N PHE A 353 6.13 -2.83 -12.44
CA PHE A 353 5.61 -3.75 -13.47
C PHE A 353 4.41 -3.17 -14.24
N LEU A 354 3.62 -2.29 -13.62
CA LEU A 354 2.57 -1.49 -14.28
C LEU A 354 3.07 -0.04 -14.45
N ARG A 355 3.68 0.26 -15.59
CA ARG A 355 4.52 1.45 -15.73
C ARG A 355 3.86 2.62 -16.44
N SER A 356 3.47 2.45 -17.70
CA SER A 356 3.04 3.55 -18.58
C SER A 356 2.34 3.05 -19.85
N ARG A 357 1.64 3.95 -20.58
CA ARG A 357 1.33 3.74 -22.00
C ARG A 357 2.53 4.19 -22.83
N GLY A 358 3.22 3.25 -23.46
CA GLY A 358 4.43 3.50 -24.26
C GLY A 358 5.74 3.13 -23.55
N LEU A 359 6.84 3.19 -24.31
CA LEU A 359 8.18 2.76 -23.90
C LEU A 359 8.84 3.77 -22.94
N GLY A 360 9.61 3.25 -21.97
CA GLY A 360 10.40 4.06 -21.04
C GLY A 360 11.45 4.95 -21.73
N ALA A 361 11.93 4.54 -22.91
CA ALA A 361 12.82 5.33 -23.74
C ALA A 361 12.14 6.58 -24.35
N GLY A 362 10.80 6.63 -24.38
CA GLY A 362 10.02 7.81 -24.75
C GLY A 362 9.91 8.87 -23.64
N LEU A 363 10.59 8.67 -22.49
CA LEU A 363 10.58 9.56 -21.32
C LEU A 363 9.18 9.80 -20.72
N ALA A 364 8.28 8.81 -20.85
CA ALA A 364 7.01 8.80 -20.15
C ALA A 364 7.25 8.65 -18.63
N PRO A 365 6.65 9.52 -17.79
CA PRO A 365 6.76 9.39 -16.35
C PRO A 365 6.21 8.04 -15.85
N PRO A 366 6.93 7.34 -14.97
CA PRO A 366 6.44 6.08 -14.41
C PRO A 366 5.30 6.36 -13.43
N LEU A 367 4.19 5.65 -13.58
CA LEU A 367 3.08 5.66 -12.63
C LEU A 367 3.33 4.78 -11.40
N SER A 368 4.32 3.89 -11.52
CA SER A 368 4.73 2.93 -10.49
C SER A 368 6.25 2.79 -10.47
N LEU A 369 6.83 2.83 -9.27
CA LEU A 369 8.24 2.56 -9.00
C LEU A 369 8.36 1.56 -7.86
N VAL A 370 9.37 0.69 -7.91
CA VAL A 370 9.73 -0.15 -6.76
C VAL A 370 10.77 0.58 -5.89
N ALA A 371 10.80 0.28 -4.60
CA ALA A 371 11.78 0.83 -3.65
C ALA A 371 12.21 -0.27 -2.66
N ASP A 372 13.16 -1.10 -3.09
CA ASP A 372 13.55 -2.34 -2.43
C ASP A 372 14.70 -2.11 -1.44
N ASP A 373 14.49 -2.45 -0.17
CA ASP A 373 15.44 -2.24 0.92
C ASP A 373 16.37 -3.44 1.20
N LEU A 374 16.24 -4.54 0.46
CA LEU A 374 17.09 -5.73 0.60
C LEU A 374 17.99 -5.94 -0.61
N GLY A 375 17.39 -5.94 -1.80
CA GLY A 375 18.05 -6.23 -3.06
C GLY A 375 17.28 -5.59 -4.21
N ILE A 376 17.08 -6.31 -5.31
CA ILE A 376 16.19 -5.86 -6.39
C ILE A 376 15.65 -7.06 -7.14
N HIS A 377 14.39 -7.03 -7.57
CA HIS A 377 13.67 -8.20 -8.11
C HIS A 377 14.36 -8.93 -9.28
N TYR A 378 15.16 -8.24 -10.09
CA TYR A 378 15.82 -8.84 -11.26
C TYR A 378 17.17 -9.49 -10.93
N ASP A 379 17.68 -9.31 -9.71
CA ASP A 379 19.00 -9.79 -9.28
C ASP A 379 18.84 -11.01 -8.36
N PRO A 380 18.99 -12.25 -8.88
CA PRO A 380 18.88 -13.45 -8.06
C PRO A 380 20.11 -13.68 -7.17
N GLY A 381 21.18 -12.89 -7.28
CA GLY A 381 22.39 -13.04 -6.46
C GLY A 381 22.17 -12.72 -4.98
N ARG A 382 21.14 -11.94 -4.65
CA ARG A 382 20.77 -11.56 -3.27
C ARG A 382 19.27 -11.62 -3.06
N GLU A 383 18.86 -11.78 -1.81
CA GLU A 383 17.45 -11.69 -1.44
C GLU A 383 16.88 -10.30 -1.77
N SER A 384 15.65 -10.25 -2.29
CA SER A 384 14.92 -9.00 -2.55
C SER A 384 13.70 -8.88 -1.65
N ARG A 385 13.21 -7.65 -1.43
CA ARG A 385 11.94 -7.43 -0.72
C ARG A 385 10.78 -8.15 -1.40
N LEU A 386 10.80 -8.25 -2.74
CA LEU A 386 9.79 -9.01 -3.48
C LEU A 386 9.83 -10.50 -3.14
N GLU A 387 11.01 -11.12 -3.00
CA GLU A 387 11.11 -12.53 -2.59
C GLU A 387 10.47 -12.76 -1.22
N ARG A 388 10.70 -11.87 -0.25
CA ARG A 388 10.02 -11.95 1.07
C ARG A 388 8.51 -11.80 0.95
N LEU A 389 8.04 -10.90 0.10
CA LEU A 389 6.60 -10.70 -0.13
C LEU A 389 5.95 -11.90 -0.82
N ILE A 390 6.67 -12.62 -1.70
CA ILE A 390 6.20 -13.83 -2.36
C ILE A 390 6.14 -15.01 -1.37
N ALA A 391 7.15 -15.13 -0.50
CA ALA A 391 7.23 -16.21 0.49
C ALA A 391 6.23 -16.03 1.64
N ALA A 392 5.87 -14.78 1.99
CA ALA A 392 4.91 -14.49 3.04
C ALA A 392 3.46 -14.68 2.56
N PRO A 393 2.54 -15.15 3.42
CA PRO A 393 1.12 -15.16 3.09
C PRO A 393 0.62 -13.72 2.87
N PRO A 394 -0.27 -13.46 1.89
CA PRO A 394 -0.91 -12.17 1.75
C PRO A 394 -1.68 -11.77 3.02
N PRO A 395 -1.81 -10.46 3.31
CA PRO A 395 -2.59 -9.99 4.44
C PRO A 395 -4.08 -10.39 4.29
N PRO A 396 -4.87 -10.31 5.37
CA PRO A 396 -6.32 -10.54 5.31
C PRO A 396 -7.00 -9.76 4.17
N GLY A 397 -7.78 -10.44 3.35
CA GLY A 397 -8.42 -9.89 2.15
C GLY A 397 -7.48 -9.65 0.95
N GLY A 398 -6.17 -9.88 1.09
CA GLY A 398 -5.16 -9.63 0.06
C GLY A 398 -5.32 -10.48 -1.20
N LEU A 399 -5.70 -11.77 -1.05
CA LEU A 399 -5.98 -12.64 -2.20
C LEU A 399 -7.22 -12.19 -2.98
N ALA A 400 -8.30 -11.82 -2.29
CA ALA A 400 -9.52 -11.31 -2.93
C ALA A 400 -9.27 -9.98 -3.65
N ARG A 401 -8.41 -9.10 -3.08
CA ARG A 401 -7.97 -7.88 -3.76
C ARG A 401 -7.14 -8.20 -5.01
N ALA A 402 -6.19 -9.12 -4.91
CA ALA A 402 -5.36 -9.55 -6.03
C ALA A 402 -6.18 -10.16 -7.17
N GLU A 403 -7.21 -10.96 -6.84
CA GLU A 403 -8.15 -11.51 -7.82
C GLU A 403 -8.92 -10.42 -8.56
N ARG A 404 -9.51 -9.45 -7.83
CA ARG A 404 -10.21 -8.31 -8.46
C ARG A 404 -9.28 -7.47 -9.33
N LEU A 405 -8.05 -7.22 -8.88
CA LEU A 405 -7.04 -6.48 -9.64
C LEU A 405 -6.65 -7.25 -10.91
N LEU A 406 -6.39 -8.56 -10.78
CA LEU A 406 -6.02 -9.42 -11.91
C LEU A 406 -7.13 -9.46 -12.96
N LYS A 407 -8.38 -9.67 -12.54
CA LYS A 407 -9.55 -9.68 -13.42
C LYS A 407 -9.66 -8.37 -14.21
N ARG A 408 -9.54 -7.22 -13.53
CA ARG A 408 -9.58 -5.91 -14.19
C ARG A 408 -8.41 -5.70 -15.15
N LEU A 409 -7.22 -6.18 -14.80
CA LEU A 409 -6.02 -6.05 -15.62
C LEU A 409 -6.17 -6.85 -16.92
N THR A 410 -6.69 -8.08 -16.83
CA THR A 410 -6.90 -8.95 -17.99
C THR A 410 -8.04 -8.45 -18.88
N GLU A 411 -9.17 -8.03 -18.29
CA GLU A 411 -10.31 -7.43 -19.02
C GLU A 411 -9.90 -6.15 -19.76
N ALA A 412 -9.08 -5.30 -19.15
CA ALA A 412 -8.56 -4.08 -19.76
C ALA A 412 -7.41 -4.33 -20.76
N ARG A 413 -6.98 -5.59 -20.95
CA ARG A 413 -5.83 -5.99 -21.79
C ARG A 413 -4.57 -5.17 -21.53
N LEU A 414 -4.28 -4.90 -20.25
CA LEU A 414 -3.12 -4.09 -19.88
C LEU A 414 -1.83 -4.92 -19.78
N SER A 415 -0.71 -4.33 -20.21
CA SER A 415 0.66 -4.85 -20.10
C SER A 415 1.63 -3.75 -19.64
N LYS A 416 2.90 -4.08 -19.38
CA LYS A 416 3.92 -3.09 -18.97
C LYS A 416 4.01 -1.90 -19.93
N TYR A 417 3.88 -2.16 -21.23
CA TYR A 417 4.08 -1.15 -22.27
C TYR A 417 2.79 -0.75 -23.01
N ASN A 418 1.72 -1.55 -22.93
CA ASN A 418 0.44 -1.32 -23.61
C ASN A 418 0.61 -1.02 -25.12
N LEU A 419 1.50 -1.78 -25.77
CA LEU A 419 1.80 -1.63 -27.19
C LEU A 419 0.75 -2.37 -28.02
N GLY A 420 0.22 -1.71 -29.04
CA GLY A 420 -0.57 -2.37 -30.08
C GLY A 420 0.31 -2.98 -31.17
N GLY A 421 -0.30 -3.73 -32.07
CA GLY A 421 0.36 -4.36 -33.22
C GLY A 421 -0.51 -5.44 -33.82
N ALA A 422 -0.37 -5.69 -35.12
CA ALA A 422 -1.07 -6.81 -35.76
C ALA A 422 -0.37 -8.14 -35.38
N LEU A 423 -1.17 -9.18 -35.18
CA LEU A 423 -0.66 -10.55 -35.13
C LEU A 423 -0.13 -10.93 -36.52
N PRO A 424 1.10 -11.44 -36.64
CA PRO A 424 1.55 -12.07 -37.88
C PRO A 424 0.75 -13.36 -38.14
N ASP A 425 0.82 -13.89 -39.35
CA ASP A 425 0.34 -15.24 -39.61
C ASP A 425 1.18 -16.25 -38.83
N LEU A 426 0.49 -17.16 -38.14
CA LEU A 426 1.12 -18.14 -37.24
C LEU A 426 0.82 -19.54 -37.75
N PRO A 427 1.85 -20.34 -38.12
CA PRO A 427 1.66 -21.72 -38.56
C PRO A 427 0.85 -22.54 -37.54
N ARG A 428 0.11 -23.54 -38.05
CA ARG A 428 -0.61 -24.50 -37.19
C ARG A 428 0.39 -25.40 -36.46
N GLY A 429 -0.01 -25.89 -35.29
CA GLY A 429 0.82 -26.77 -34.45
C GLY A 429 0.99 -26.19 -33.04
N HIS A 430 1.87 -26.81 -32.27
CA HIS A 430 2.23 -26.36 -30.93
C HIS A 430 3.16 -25.14 -31.01
N ARG A 431 2.72 -23.99 -30.51
CA ARG A 431 3.38 -22.69 -30.66
C ARG A 431 4.06 -22.24 -29.38
N ILE A 432 5.34 -21.90 -29.48
CA ILE A 432 6.15 -21.41 -28.36
C ILE A 432 6.55 -19.96 -28.62
N LEU A 433 6.14 -19.06 -27.73
CA LEU A 433 6.55 -17.66 -27.76
C LEU A 433 7.90 -17.48 -27.05
N ILE A 434 8.83 -16.82 -27.73
CA ILE A 434 10.18 -16.55 -27.23
C ILE A 434 10.39 -15.01 -27.24
N PRO A 435 10.27 -14.33 -26.09
CA PRO A 435 10.53 -12.91 -26.01
C PRO A 435 12.02 -12.62 -26.08
N GLY A 436 12.41 -11.84 -27.07
CA GLY A 436 13.71 -11.21 -27.14
C GLY A 436 13.91 -10.22 -26.00
N GLN A 437 15.14 -10.18 -25.49
CA GLN A 437 15.57 -9.33 -24.38
C GLN A 437 16.74 -8.45 -24.82
N VAL A 438 16.93 -7.34 -24.12
CA VAL A 438 18.10 -6.48 -24.30
C VAL A 438 19.28 -7.13 -23.58
N GLU A 439 20.31 -7.54 -24.30
CA GLU A 439 21.36 -8.42 -23.75
C GLU A 439 22.23 -7.76 -22.67
N ASP A 440 22.39 -6.44 -22.71
CA ASP A 440 23.10 -5.66 -21.70
C ASP A 440 22.19 -5.23 -20.52
N ASP A 441 20.91 -5.62 -20.53
CA ASP A 441 19.99 -5.37 -19.42
C ASP A 441 20.45 -6.07 -18.14
N ALA A 442 20.25 -5.42 -16.98
CA ALA A 442 20.68 -5.95 -15.70
C ALA A 442 20.01 -7.29 -15.37
N SER A 443 18.75 -7.48 -15.78
CA SER A 443 18.02 -8.74 -15.58
C SER A 443 18.61 -9.91 -16.38
N VAL A 444 19.22 -9.66 -17.53
CA VAL A 444 19.92 -10.70 -18.31
C VAL A 444 21.30 -10.93 -17.72
N ARG A 445 22.07 -9.86 -17.47
CA ARG A 445 23.45 -9.99 -16.94
C ARG A 445 23.53 -10.69 -15.59
N LEU A 446 22.55 -10.46 -14.72
CA LEU A 446 22.53 -11.03 -13.36
C LEU A 446 21.66 -12.29 -13.27
N GLY A 447 20.61 -12.38 -14.09
CA GLY A 447 19.61 -13.43 -13.98
C GLY A 447 19.71 -14.55 -15.01
N ALA A 448 20.54 -14.44 -16.04
CA ALA A 448 20.80 -15.53 -16.98
C ALA A 448 21.79 -16.55 -16.39
N GLY A 449 21.47 -17.83 -16.55
CA GLY A 449 22.32 -18.95 -16.16
C GLY A 449 23.36 -19.28 -17.24
N GLU A 450 23.40 -20.55 -17.64
CA GLU A 450 24.28 -21.04 -18.72
C GLU A 450 23.84 -20.53 -20.09
N VAL A 451 22.53 -20.51 -20.35
CA VAL A 451 21.97 -19.94 -21.59
C VAL A 451 21.95 -18.41 -21.47
N ARG A 452 22.78 -17.75 -22.27
CA ARG A 452 22.96 -16.29 -22.26
C ARG A 452 22.76 -15.68 -23.64
N GLY A 453 21.91 -14.67 -23.71
CA GLY A 453 21.60 -13.96 -24.96
C GLY A 453 20.46 -14.60 -25.76
N ASN A 454 19.98 -13.86 -26.76
CA ASN A 454 18.78 -14.23 -27.50
C ASN A 454 19.00 -15.42 -28.45
N ALA A 455 20.19 -15.51 -29.06
CA ALA A 455 20.52 -16.59 -29.97
C ALA A 455 20.63 -17.94 -29.25
N ALA A 456 21.32 -17.97 -28.10
CA ALA A 456 21.42 -19.18 -27.27
C ALA A 456 20.06 -19.61 -26.72
N LEU A 457 19.19 -18.66 -26.34
CA LEU A 457 17.81 -18.95 -25.96
C LEU A 457 17.06 -19.68 -27.08
N LEU A 458 17.10 -19.14 -28.30
CA LEU A 458 16.44 -19.75 -29.46
C LEU A 458 16.97 -21.16 -29.77
N GLN A 459 18.29 -21.35 -29.73
CA GLN A 459 18.92 -22.66 -29.93
C GLN A 459 18.49 -23.67 -28.87
N ALA A 460 18.49 -23.27 -27.59
CA ALA A 460 18.06 -24.13 -26.51
C ALA A 460 16.58 -24.52 -26.63
N VAL A 461 15.71 -23.58 -27.02
CA VAL A 461 14.29 -23.84 -27.23
C VAL A 461 14.06 -24.78 -28.41
N ARG A 462 14.75 -24.58 -29.54
CA ARG A 462 14.66 -25.48 -30.71
C ARG A 462 15.16 -26.88 -30.39
N ALA A 463 16.29 -27.00 -29.69
CA ALA A 463 16.83 -28.29 -29.29
C ALA A 463 15.87 -29.06 -28.37
N ALA A 464 15.21 -28.37 -27.45
CA ALA A 464 14.22 -28.98 -26.55
C ALA A 464 12.87 -29.26 -27.21
N ASN A 465 12.52 -28.52 -28.28
CA ASN A 465 11.22 -28.61 -28.96
C ASN A 465 11.39 -28.68 -30.50
N PRO A 466 11.91 -29.79 -31.06
CA PRO A 466 12.26 -29.85 -32.48
C PRO A 466 11.09 -29.62 -33.44
N GLN A 467 9.88 -30.03 -33.05
CA GLN A 467 8.67 -29.98 -33.88
C GLN A 467 7.75 -28.78 -33.58
N ALA A 468 8.08 -27.96 -32.57
CA ALA A 468 7.24 -26.82 -32.22
C ALA A 468 7.44 -25.65 -33.19
N VAL A 469 6.41 -24.82 -33.32
CA VAL A 469 6.46 -23.55 -34.04
C VAL A 469 7.04 -22.50 -33.11
N LEU A 470 8.26 -22.03 -33.39
CA LEU A 470 8.96 -21.03 -32.58
C LEU A 470 8.66 -19.62 -33.08
N VAL A 471 7.99 -18.84 -32.24
CA VAL A 471 7.62 -17.46 -32.50
C VAL A 471 8.54 -16.56 -31.70
N TYR A 472 9.53 -15.97 -32.36
CA TYR A 472 10.45 -15.01 -31.74
C TYR A 472 9.87 -13.59 -31.80
N LYS A 473 9.70 -12.95 -30.65
CA LYS A 473 9.30 -11.55 -30.55
C LYS A 473 10.50 -10.69 -30.16
N PRO A 474 11.11 -9.91 -31.09
CA PRO A 474 12.19 -9.02 -30.73
C PRO A 474 11.77 -7.98 -29.69
N HIS A 475 12.70 -7.55 -28.82
CA HIS A 475 12.40 -6.55 -27.79
C HIS A 475 12.04 -5.20 -28.45
N PRO A 476 10.98 -4.50 -28.01
CA PRO A 476 10.57 -3.23 -28.61
C PRO A 476 11.67 -2.16 -28.72
N ASP A 477 12.53 -2.03 -27.70
CA ASP A 477 13.66 -1.08 -27.75
C ASP A 477 14.72 -1.47 -28.79
N VAL A 478 14.87 -2.76 -29.11
CA VAL A 478 15.79 -3.25 -30.15
C VAL A 478 15.17 -3.05 -31.54
N GLU A 479 13.86 -3.26 -31.67
CA GLU A 479 13.12 -2.96 -32.90
C GLU A 479 13.19 -1.46 -33.23
N ALA A 480 12.99 -0.60 -32.22
CA ALA A 480 13.08 0.85 -32.34
C ALA A 480 14.52 1.38 -32.54
N GLY A 481 15.54 0.52 -32.48
CA GLY A 481 16.95 0.90 -32.66
C GLY A 481 17.54 1.69 -31.48
N LEU A 482 16.89 1.64 -30.31
CA LEU A 482 17.30 2.36 -29.11
C LEU A 482 18.34 1.58 -28.28
N ARG A 483 18.43 0.27 -28.50
CA ARG A 483 19.37 -0.63 -27.82
C ARG A 483 19.96 -1.65 -28.80
N PRO A 484 21.21 -2.11 -28.56
CA PRO A 484 21.78 -3.23 -29.31
C PRO A 484 21.04 -4.54 -28.99
N GLY A 485 21.17 -5.55 -29.86
CA GLY A 485 20.58 -6.87 -29.64
C GLY A 485 19.83 -7.47 -30.84
N ARG A 486 20.00 -6.92 -32.05
CA ARG A 486 19.44 -7.53 -33.27
C ARG A 486 20.18 -8.83 -33.57
N ILE A 487 19.41 -9.90 -33.77
CA ILE A 487 19.91 -11.22 -34.16
C ILE A 487 19.23 -11.67 -35.46
N THR A 488 19.84 -12.63 -36.17
CA THR A 488 19.25 -13.25 -37.37
C THR A 488 18.07 -14.16 -37.03
N ALA A 489 18.02 -14.68 -35.79
CA ALA A 489 16.96 -15.56 -35.27
C ALA A 489 16.67 -16.78 -36.17
N ALA A 490 17.72 -17.41 -36.71
CA ALA A 490 17.61 -18.49 -37.69
C ALA A 490 16.78 -19.71 -37.23
N GLU A 491 16.72 -19.97 -35.93
CA GLU A 491 15.95 -21.08 -35.35
C GLU A 491 14.44 -20.78 -35.24
N ALA A 492 14.01 -19.54 -35.44
CA ALA A 492 12.61 -19.13 -35.33
C ALA A 492 11.85 -19.38 -36.64
N ASP A 493 10.66 -19.97 -36.54
CA ASP A 493 9.76 -20.14 -37.69
C ASP A 493 9.06 -18.82 -38.03
N VAL A 494 8.79 -17.98 -37.01
CA VAL A 494 8.17 -16.67 -37.17
C VAL A 494 8.93 -15.63 -36.35
N ILE A 495 9.29 -14.52 -36.99
CA ILE A 495 9.83 -13.32 -36.31
C ILE A 495 8.72 -12.27 -36.23
N ALA A 496 8.07 -12.17 -35.07
CA ALA A 496 6.89 -11.35 -34.85
C ALA A 496 7.24 -9.86 -34.62
N ARG A 497 7.73 -9.17 -35.66
CA ARG A 497 8.12 -7.75 -35.55
C ARG A 497 6.92 -6.84 -35.36
N HIS A 498 7.02 -5.87 -34.45
CA HIS A 498 5.95 -4.90 -34.16
C HIS A 498 4.58 -5.52 -33.81
N ALA A 499 4.57 -6.79 -33.38
CA ALA A 499 3.36 -7.49 -32.99
C ALA A 499 2.96 -7.17 -31.55
N ASP A 500 1.66 -7.22 -31.26
CA ASP A 500 1.13 -7.08 -29.89
C ASP A 500 1.60 -8.28 -29.04
N PRO A 501 2.41 -8.04 -27.98
CA PRO A 501 2.92 -9.11 -27.13
C PRO A 501 1.79 -9.88 -26.41
N LEU A 502 0.67 -9.24 -26.09
CA LEU A 502 -0.45 -9.91 -25.43
C LEU A 502 -1.20 -10.82 -26.39
N ALA A 503 -1.44 -10.35 -27.61
CA ALA A 503 -2.06 -11.15 -28.64
C ALA A 503 -1.20 -12.38 -28.99
N LEU A 504 0.13 -12.24 -28.95
CA LEU A 504 1.06 -13.37 -29.10
C LEU A 504 0.98 -14.37 -27.94
N ILE A 505 0.92 -13.90 -26.68
CA ILE A 505 0.69 -14.78 -25.52
C ILE A 505 -0.61 -15.57 -25.69
N GLU A 506 -1.67 -14.93 -26.18
CA GLU A 506 -2.97 -15.56 -26.39
C GLU A 506 -2.96 -16.54 -27.57
N ALA A 507 -2.16 -16.28 -28.60
CA ALA A 507 -2.08 -17.12 -29.80
C ALA A 507 -1.08 -18.29 -29.71
N CYS A 508 -0.20 -18.28 -28.70
CA CYS A 508 0.78 -19.33 -28.43
C CYS A 508 0.34 -20.24 -27.26
N ASP A 509 0.86 -21.46 -27.24
CA ASP A 509 0.52 -22.47 -26.24
C ASP A 509 1.34 -22.32 -24.96
N GLU A 510 2.61 -21.91 -25.08
CA GLU A 510 3.49 -21.62 -23.94
C GLU A 510 4.53 -20.54 -24.25
N VAL A 511 5.22 -20.07 -23.20
CA VAL A 511 6.29 -19.06 -23.30
C VAL A 511 7.59 -19.59 -22.74
N TRP A 512 8.70 -19.44 -23.49
CA TRP A 512 10.04 -19.77 -23.04
C TRP A 512 10.90 -18.51 -22.94
N THR A 513 11.49 -18.24 -21.77
CA THR A 513 12.23 -16.99 -21.55
C THR A 513 13.47 -17.18 -20.67
N LEU A 514 14.43 -16.24 -20.75
CA LEU A 514 15.47 -16.13 -19.74
C LEU A 514 14.90 -15.44 -18.50
N THR A 515 14.61 -14.14 -18.61
CA THR A 515 14.22 -13.30 -17.46
C THR A 515 13.17 -12.24 -17.80
N SER A 516 12.54 -12.33 -18.97
CA SER A 516 11.60 -11.31 -19.44
C SER A 516 10.38 -11.17 -18.53
N LEU A 517 9.89 -9.94 -18.33
CA LEU A 517 8.60 -9.75 -17.67
C LEU A 517 7.44 -10.40 -18.46
N LEU A 518 7.62 -10.64 -19.76
CA LEU A 518 6.59 -11.29 -20.58
C LEU A 518 6.23 -12.70 -20.08
N GLY A 519 7.16 -13.40 -19.42
CA GLY A 519 6.83 -14.66 -18.73
C GLY A 519 5.86 -14.46 -17.56
N PHE A 520 6.03 -13.40 -16.77
CA PHE A 520 5.03 -13.06 -15.74
C PHE A 520 3.67 -12.69 -16.36
N GLU A 521 3.68 -11.92 -17.46
CA GLU A 521 2.45 -11.55 -18.18
C GLU A 521 1.71 -12.76 -18.79
N ALA A 522 2.46 -13.82 -19.12
CA ALA A 522 1.93 -15.10 -19.59
C ALA A 522 1.33 -15.91 -18.43
N LEU A 523 2.01 -15.99 -17.27
CA LEU A 523 1.48 -16.66 -16.07
C LEU A 523 0.12 -16.08 -15.64
N ILE A 524 0.01 -14.75 -15.56
CA ILE A 524 -1.24 -14.10 -15.16
C ILE A 524 -2.39 -14.28 -16.17
N ARG A 525 -2.07 -14.74 -17.38
CA ARG A 525 -3.02 -15.09 -18.45
C ARG A 525 -3.23 -16.60 -18.61
N GLY A 526 -2.73 -17.39 -17.67
CA GLY A 526 -2.91 -18.84 -17.67
C GLY A 526 -2.09 -19.58 -18.73
N ARG A 527 -1.02 -18.98 -19.26
CA ARG A 527 -0.09 -19.65 -20.17
C ARG A 527 1.06 -20.31 -19.39
N PRO A 528 1.41 -21.58 -19.68
CA PRO A 528 2.60 -22.22 -19.17
C PRO A 528 3.87 -21.42 -19.52
N VAL A 529 4.82 -21.40 -18.60
CA VAL A 529 6.08 -20.66 -18.76
C VAL A 529 7.25 -21.54 -18.37
N THR A 530 8.22 -21.64 -19.29
CA THR A 530 9.52 -22.29 -19.07
C THR A 530 10.61 -21.22 -18.93
N CYS A 531 11.38 -21.29 -17.85
CA CYS A 531 12.45 -20.34 -17.53
C CYS A 531 13.84 -20.99 -17.66
N LEU A 532 14.71 -20.39 -18.48
CA LEU A 532 16.13 -20.75 -18.62
C LEU A 532 17.06 -19.84 -17.81
N GLY A 533 16.53 -18.73 -17.26
CA GLY A 533 17.15 -17.90 -16.24
C GLY A 533 16.34 -17.91 -14.94
N ALA A 534 16.65 -16.98 -14.03
CA ALA A 534 16.02 -16.86 -12.71
C ALA A 534 15.27 -15.52 -12.52
N PRO A 535 14.21 -15.21 -13.29
CA PRO A 535 13.37 -14.06 -13.03
C PRO A 535 12.69 -14.17 -11.66
N PHE A 536 12.14 -13.07 -11.13
CA PHE A 536 11.56 -13.06 -9.78
C PHE A 536 10.44 -14.10 -9.56
N TYR A 537 9.75 -14.51 -10.63
CA TYR A 537 8.64 -15.46 -10.60
C TYR A 537 9.07 -16.92 -10.82
N ALA A 538 10.35 -17.19 -11.07
CA ALA A 538 10.92 -18.55 -11.15
C ALA A 538 11.33 -19.08 -9.77
N GLY A 539 11.22 -20.41 -9.59
CA GLY A 539 11.58 -21.12 -8.36
C GLY A 539 10.46 -21.27 -7.34
N TRP A 540 9.22 -20.85 -7.66
CA TRP A 540 8.08 -20.89 -6.74
C TRP A 540 7.05 -21.98 -7.05
N GLY A 541 7.29 -22.79 -8.09
CA GLY A 541 6.38 -23.84 -8.55
C GLY A 541 5.27 -23.38 -9.50
N LEU A 542 5.34 -22.15 -10.00
CA LEU A 542 4.43 -21.59 -11.03
C LEU A 542 5.00 -21.70 -12.45
N THR A 543 6.29 -22.00 -12.59
CA THR A 543 7.02 -22.12 -13.85
C THR A 543 7.72 -23.47 -13.94
N ARG A 544 8.07 -23.87 -15.16
CA ARG A 544 9.05 -24.94 -15.40
C ARG A 544 10.45 -24.31 -15.46
N ASP A 545 11.21 -24.46 -14.39
CA ASP A 545 12.55 -23.87 -14.27
C ASP A 545 13.61 -24.86 -14.78
N LEU A 546 14.17 -24.58 -15.95
CA LEU A 546 15.32 -25.31 -16.52
C LEU A 546 16.66 -24.67 -16.14
N GLY A 547 16.67 -23.36 -15.91
CA GLY A 547 17.83 -22.64 -15.41
C GLY A 547 18.00 -22.79 -13.89
N PRO A 548 19.21 -22.54 -13.36
CA PRO A 548 19.43 -22.53 -11.92
C PRO A 548 18.61 -21.43 -11.25
N VAL A 549 17.83 -21.78 -10.23
CA VAL A 549 17.09 -20.84 -9.37
C VAL A 549 17.74 -20.75 -8.00
N PRO A 550 17.64 -19.61 -7.30
CA PRO A 550 18.21 -19.49 -5.96
C PRO A 550 17.64 -20.53 -4.99
N ALA A 551 18.52 -21.24 -4.28
CA ALA A 551 18.12 -22.28 -3.32
C ALA A 551 17.13 -21.77 -2.25
N ARG A 552 17.24 -20.49 -1.85
CA ARG A 552 16.34 -19.82 -0.90
C ARG A 552 14.88 -19.67 -1.39
N ARG A 553 14.61 -19.85 -2.68
CA ARG A 553 13.24 -19.91 -3.23
C ARG A 553 12.65 -21.31 -3.17
N LEU A 554 13.49 -22.33 -3.01
CA LEU A 554 13.11 -23.75 -2.96
C LEU A 554 13.11 -24.33 -1.54
N ARG A 555 13.90 -23.74 -0.65
CA ARG A 555 14.15 -24.20 0.72
C ARG A 555 14.21 -23.03 1.69
N GLN A 556 13.68 -23.25 2.90
CA GLN A 556 13.81 -22.34 4.04
C GLN A 556 15.21 -22.49 4.69
N PRO A 557 15.61 -21.57 5.58
CA PRO A 557 16.90 -21.65 6.28
C PRO A 557 17.11 -22.95 7.08
N ASP A 558 16.03 -23.60 7.54
CA ASP A 558 16.07 -24.87 8.27
C ASP A 558 16.13 -26.11 7.34
N GLY A 559 16.19 -25.91 6.03
CA GLY A 559 16.23 -26.98 5.03
C GLY A 559 14.86 -27.55 4.64
N SER A 560 13.76 -27.08 5.25
CA SER A 560 12.40 -27.46 4.85
C SER A 560 12.04 -26.85 3.49
N PRO A 561 11.06 -27.41 2.74
CA PRO A 561 10.59 -26.81 1.50
C PRO A 561 10.07 -25.38 1.69
N ALA A 562 10.45 -24.48 0.79
CA ALA A 562 9.87 -23.13 0.76
C ALA A 562 8.36 -23.20 0.41
N PRO A 563 7.56 -22.23 0.86
CA PRO A 563 6.17 -22.11 0.45
C PRO A 563 6.03 -22.08 -1.08
N ARG A 564 4.98 -22.72 -1.60
CA ARG A 564 4.62 -22.67 -3.03
C ARG A 564 3.39 -21.76 -3.20
N PRO A 565 3.60 -20.43 -3.30
CA PRO A 565 2.49 -19.50 -3.43
C PRO A 565 1.73 -19.73 -4.75
N GLY A 566 0.41 -19.68 -4.68
CA GLY A 566 -0.43 -19.66 -5.87
C GLY A 566 -0.29 -18.35 -6.66
N LEU A 567 -0.81 -18.32 -7.88
CA LEU A 567 -0.74 -17.17 -8.78
C LEU A 567 -1.25 -15.87 -8.13
N LEU A 568 -2.34 -15.91 -7.38
CA LEU A 568 -2.90 -14.72 -6.71
C LEU A 568 -1.97 -14.15 -5.63
N ALA A 569 -1.22 -14.99 -4.92
CA ALA A 569 -0.22 -14.53 -3.95
C ALA A 569 0.96 -13.87 -4.66
N LEU A 570 1.43 -14.44 -5.79
CA LEU A 570 2.44 -13.80 -6.63
C LEU A 570 1.94 -12.45 -7.18
N VAL A 571 0.70 -12.37 -7.65
CA VAL A 571 0.07 -11.11 -8.12
C VAL A 571 -0.02 -10.10 -6.99
N HIS A 572 -0.44 -10.50 -5.79
CA HIS A 572 -0.46 -9.63 -4.63
C HIS A 572 0.93 -9.06 -4.34
N ALA A 573 1.94 -9.92 -4.25
CA ALA A 573 3.31 -9.50 -3.98
C ALA A 573 3.82 -8.54 -5.08
N ALA A 574 3.70 -8.92 -6.35
CA ALA A 574 4.30 -8.22 -7.47
C ALA A 574 3.56 -6.93 -7.88
N LEU A 575 2.22 -6.89 -7.82
CA LEU A 575 1.41 -5.78 -8.35
C LEU A 575 0.79 -4.90 -7.27
N ILE A 576 0.71 -5.37 -6.02
CA ILE A 576 0.09 -4.61 -4.92
C ILE A 576 1.14 -4.21 -3.88
N ALA A 577 1.79 -5.19 -3.25
CA ALA A 577 2.63 -4.93 -2.08
C ALA A 577 4.03 -4.40 -2.43
N TYR A 578 4.63 -4.86 -3.53
CA TYR A 578 5.98 -4.44 -3.90
C TYR A 578 6.06 -3.03 -4.50
N PRO A 579 5.28 -2.67 -5.53
CA PRO A 579 5.36 -1.35 -6.15
C PRO A 579 4.80 -0.26 -5.25
N ARG A 580 5.38 0.94 -5.36
CA ARG A 580 4.75 2.18 -4.92
C ARG A 580 4.12 2.84 -6.13
N CYS A 581 2.84 3.19 -6.02
CA CYS A 581 2.11 3.87 -7.08
C CYS A 581 1.89 5.35 -6.72
N PHE A 582 1.89 6.20 -7.74
CA PHE A 582 1.66 7.63 -7.59
C PHE A 582 0.70 8.11 -8.68
N ASP A 583 -0.44 8.67 -8.26
CA ASP A 583 -1.41 9.23 -9.19
C ASP A 583 -0.94 10.62 -9.64
N PRO A 584 -0.63 10.82 -10.94
CA PRO A 584 -0.16 12.10 -11.43
C PRO A 584 -1.25 13.18 -11.44
N VAL A 585 -2.53 12.79 -11.39
CA VAL A 585 -3.67 13.72 -11.39
C VAL A 585 -3.84 14.33 -10.01
N SER A 586 -4.11 13.50 -8.99
CA SER A 586 -4.25 13.97 -7.61
C SER A 586 -2.92 14.32 -6.94
N ARG A 587 -1.80 13.94 -7.56
CA ARG A 587 -0.43 14.07 -7.04
C ARG A 587 -0.28 13.42 -5.67
N ARG A 588 -0.81 12.21 -5.50
CA ARG A 588 -0.84 11.47 -4.24
C ARG A 588 -0.30 10.04 -4.41
N PRO A 589 0.34 9.46 -3.38
CA PRO A 589 0.45 8.00 -3.29
C PRO A 589 -0.95 7.39 -3.47
N CYS A 590 -1.04 6.33 -4.24
CA CYS A 590 -2.32 5.72 -4.57
C CYS A 590 -2.21 4.19 -4.63
N PRO A 591 -3.32 3.48 -4.56
CA PRO A 591 -3.34 2.04 -4.76
C PRO A 591 -3.19 1.70 -6.27
N PRO A 592 -2.65 0.52 -6.63
CA PRO A 592 -2.42 0.12 -8.02
C PRO A 592 -3.69 0.09 -8.87
N GLU A 593 -4.86 -0.09 -8.26
CA GLU A 593 -6.15 0.00 -8.92
C GLU A 593 -6.37 1.39 -9.56
N VAL A 594 -5.85 2.46 -8.97
CA VAL A 594 -5.93 3.81 -9.56
C VAL A 594 -5.05 3.87 -10.81
N ILE A 595 -3.85 3.29 -10.75
CA ILE A 595 -2.95 3.23 -11.91
C ILE A 595 -3.57 2.43 -13.04
N LEU A 596 -4.26 1.33 -12.73
CA LEU A 596 -5.02 0.56 -13.72
C LEU A 596 -6.04 1.44 -14.44
N ASP A 597 -6.83 2.23 -13.70
CA ASP A 597 -7.81 3.15 -14.29
C ASP A 597 -7.15 4.24 -15.16
N ARG A 598 -6.02 4.79 -14.71
CA ARG A 598 -5.25 5.77 -15.50
C ARG A 598 -4.70 5.15 -16.79
N LEU A 599 -4.21 3.92 -16.75
CA LEU A 599 -3.69 3.22 -17.91
C LEU A 599 -4.80 2.85 -18.90
N ALA A 600 -5.95 2.39 -18.43
CA ALA A 600 -7.06 1.96 -19.27
C ALA A 600 -7.77 3.14 -19.95
N GLN A 601 -8.13 4.18 -19.18
CA GLN A 601 -9.10 5.20 -19.63
C GLN A 601 -8.71 6.63 -19.23
N GLY A 602 -7.74 6.81 -18.33
CA GLY A 602 -7.43 8.12 -17.76
C GLY A 602 -6.40 8.96 -18.53
N PRO A 603 -6.29 10.26 -18.18
CA PRO A 603 -5.21 11.10 -18.66
C PRO A 603 -3.88 10.61 -18.08
N ILE A 604 -2.91 10.33 -18.94
CA ILE A 604 -1.54 9.95 -18.54
C ILE A 604 -0.62 11.13 -18.82
N PRO A 605 0.34 11.44 -17.93
CA PRO A 605 1.37 12.43 -18.19
C PRO A 605 2.08 12.12 -19.50
N HIS A 606 1.94 13.03 -20.46
CA HIS A 606 2.76 12.99 -21.65
C HIS A 606 4.13 13.63 -21.34
N PRO A 607 5.22 13.17 -21.97
CA PRO A 607 6.50 13.85 -21.85
C PRO A 607 6.31 15.32 -22.30
N GLY A 608 6.71 16.28 -21.46
CA GLY A 608 6.68 17.69 -21.83
C GLY A 608 7.57 17.98 -23.05
N LEU A 609 7.37 19.12 -23.71
CA LEU A 609 8.14 19.51 -24.90
C LEU A 609 9.67 19.30 -24.76
N PRO A 610 10.32 19.64 -23.62
CA PRO A 610 11.76 19.40 -23.44
C PRO A 610 12.13 17.91 -23.37
N ASN A 611 11.27 17.07 -22.80
CA ASN A 611 11.49 15.62 -22.77
C ASN A 611 11.22 15.01 -24.16
N ARG A 612 10.25 15.53 -24.92
CA ARG A 612 10.04 15.08 -26.30
C ARG A 612 11.23 15.43 -27.20
N THR A 613 11.80 16.62 -27.07
CA THR A 613 13.00 16.98 -27.82
C THR A 613 14.21 16.17 -27.36
N LEU A 614 14.40 15.96 -26.05
CA LEU A 614 15.46 15.09 -25.54
C LEU A 614 15.31 13.63 -26.01
N ALA A 615 14.09 13.08 -26.00
CA ALA A 615 13.82 11.72 -26.48
C ALA A 615 14.08 11.60 -27.99
N ARG A 616 13.67 12.61 -28.77
CA ARG A 616 13.98 12.69 -30.21
C ARG A 616 15.48 12.78 -30.45
N LEU A 617 16.20 13.63 -29.73
CA LEU A 617 17.66 13.73 -29.82
C LEU A 617 18.32 12.40 -29.41
N GLN A 618 17.88 11.77 -28.32
CA GLN A 618 18.38 10.45 -27.91
C GLN A 618 18.15 9.39 -29.00
N ALA A 619 16.99 9.38 -29.65
CA ALA A 619 16.70 8.48 -30.77
C ALA A 619 17.54 8.80 -32.02
N SER A 620 17.70 10.09 -32.36
CA SER A 620 18.52 10.54 -33.49
C SER A 620 20.02 10.26 -33.30
N PHE A 621 20.53 10.39 -32.07
CA PHE A 621 21.93 10.12 -31.74
C PHE A 621 22.19 8.65 -31.36
N ALA A 622 21.16 7.82 -31.14
CA ALA A 622 21.33 6.38 -30.88
C ALA A 622 22.01 5.67 -32.06
N GLY A 623 21.77 6.12 -33.30
CA GLY A 623 22.46 5.64 -34.50
C GLY A 623 23.92 6.09 -34.63
N LEU A 624 24.34 7.13 -33.89
CA LEU A 624 25.70 7.69 -33.90
C LEU A 624 26.56 7.20 -32.72
N ALA A 625 25.97 6.43 -31.80
CA ALA A 625 26.66 5.86 -30.64
C ALA A 625 27.94 5.05 -30.93
N PRO A 626 28.11 4.37 -32.08
CA PRO A 626 29.37 3.69 -32.42
C PRO A 626 30.54 4.64 -32.70
N LEU A 627 30.28 5.90 -33.08
CA LEU A 627 31.31 6.86 -33.47
C LEU A 627 31.91 7.62 -32.27
N TRP A 628 31.29 7.51 -31.09
CA TRP A 628 31.63 8.31 -29.89
C TRP A 628 32.17 7.45 -28.73
N ARG A 629 32.34 6.13 -28.95
CA ARG A 629 32.91 5.18 -27.99
C ARG A 629 34.15 4.47 -28.57
N GLN A 630 35.09 5.26 -29.12
CA GLN A 630 36.50 4.84 -29.14
C GLN A 630 37.20 5.44 -27.93
#